data_AF-A0A534YWD5-F1
#
_entry.id   AF-A0A534YWD5-F1
#
_cell.length_a   1.000
_cell.length_b   1.000
_cell.length_c   1.000
_cell.angle_alpha   90.00
_cell.angle_beta   90.00
_cell.angle_gamma   90.00
#
_symmetry.space_group_name_H-M   'P 1'
#
loop_
_entity.id
_entity.type
_entity.pdbx_description
1 polymer ?
#
loop_
_entity_poly.entity_id
_entity_poly.type
_entity_poly.pdbx_seq_one_letter_code
_entity_poly.pdbx_strand_id
1 'polypeptide(L)'
;MTGGAAARSAVLCASGSMGLTPFHHESFWSGIEKGPDVVAADAGSGDIGPFYLGSGHWYNLSEWEELDLTTMLHGARKCGARMIVGSAGGAGLDQAVDLYFDIVRRAVHRDRLGPLKVARIYSQVTREWLKQKVASSAPLGAPWPMTEEIIDATTNAVAMIGVEPYLRALDEGADVIIAGR
;
A
#
# COMPACT_ATOMS: atom_id res chain seq x y z
N MET A 1 -17.23 -26.72 27.36
CA MET A 1 -16.87 -25.89 26.20
C MET A 1 -15.70 -25.01 26.63
N THR A 2 -14.47 -25.48 26.41
CA THR A 2 -13.26 -24.69 26.65
C THR A 2 -13.21 -23.61 25.58
N GLY A 3 -13.42 -22.34 25.97
CA GLY A 3 -13.22 -21.22 25.06
C GLY A 3 -11.79 -21.28 24.54
N GLY A 4 -11.64 -21.55 23.24
CA GLY A 4 -10.33 -21.50 22.59
C GLY A 4 -9.77 -20.10 22.78
N ALA A 5 -8.49 -20.02 23.17
CA ALA A 5 -7.79 -18.74 23.20
C ALA A 5 -8.01 -18.04 21.85
N ALA A 6 -8.43 -16.77 21.89
CA ALA A 6 -8.64 -15.99 20.68
C ALA A 6 -7.39 -16.08 19.81
N ALA A 7 -7.57 -16.39 18.53
CA ALA A 7 -6.47 -16.38 17.58
C ALA A 7 -5.79 -15.01 17.65
N ARG A 8 -4.52 -14.99 18.06
CA ARG A 8 -3.73 -13.77 18.13
C ARG A 8 -3.21 -13.48 16.72
N SER A 9 -3.34 -12.24 16.28
CA SER A 9 -2.64 -11.70 15.11
C SER A 9 -1.73 -10.57 15.58
N ALA A 10 -0.45 -10.63 15.21
CA ALA A 10 0.55 -9.63 15.52
C ALA A 10 1.01 -8.93 14.23
N VAL A 11 0.87 -7.60 14.20
CA VAL A 11 1.30 -6.78 13.07
C VAL A 11 2.46 -5.90 13.52
N LEU A 12 3.58 -5.97 12.81
CA LEU A 12 4.68 -5.01 12.92
C LEU A 12 4.44 -3.88 11.93
N CYS A 13 4.20 -2.67 12.44
CA CYS A 13 4.23 -1.46 11.63
C CYS A 13 5.71 -1.06 11.41
N ALA A 14 6.22 -1.27 10.20
CA ALA A 14 7.64 -1.07 9.88
C ALA A 14 8.00 0.42 9.70
N SER A 15 7.04 1.22 9.23
CA SER A 15 7.20 2.65 8.98
C SER A 15 5.84 3.34 9.08
N GLY A 16 5.82 4.58 9.59
CA GLY A 16 4.62 5.43 9.63
C GLY A 16 4.38 6.23 8.34
N SER A 17 5.38 6.32 7.46
CA SER A 17 5.30 6.90 6.11
C SER A 17 6.50 6.39 5.32
N MET A 18 6.30 5.33 4.55
CA MET A 18 7.36 4.66 3.79
C MET A 18 8.16 5.66 2.94
N GLY A 19 9.49 5.58 2.99
CA GLY A 19 10.39 6.41 2.20
C GLY A 19 10.53 7.88 2.62
N LEU A 20 9.81 8.33 3.67
CA LEU A 20 9.83 9.74 4.09
C LEU A 20 10.96 10.08 5.07
N THR A 21 11.24 9.19 6.01
CA THR A 21 12.26 9.38 7.07
C THR A 21 13.24 8.22 7.07
N PRO A 22 14.47 8.42 7.59
CA PRO A 22 15.43 7.33 7.71
C PRO A 22 14.83 6.10 8.40
N PHE A 23 15.06 4.92 7.82
CA PHE A 23 14.52 3.68 8.35
C PHE A 23 15.21 3.29 9.66
N HIS A 24 14.43 3.08 10.72
CA HIS A 24 14.95 2.72 12.04
C HIS A 24 15.25 1.22 12.15
N HIS A 25 16.37 0.79 11.55
CA HIS A 25 16.73 -0.62 11.44
C HIS A 25 16.76 -1.38 12.78
N GLU A 26 17.35 -0.82 13.83
CA GLU A 26 17.44 -1.50 15.14
C GLU A 26 16.07 -1.84 15.71
N SER A 27 15.15 -0.86 15.71
CA SER A 27 13.77 -1.04 16.15
C SER A 27 13.02 -2.06 15.30
N PHE A 28 13.18 -1.98 13.97
CA PHE A 28 12.56 -2.91 13.03
C PHE A 28 13.00 -4.35 13.30
N TRP A 29 14.31 -4.62 13.37
CA TRP A 29 14.82 -5.97 13.57
C TRP A 29 14.46 -6.54 14.94
N SER A 30 14.46 -5.71 16.00
CA SER A 30 13.94 -6.12 17.31
C SER A 30 12.44 -6.48 17.24
N GLY A 31 11.67 -5.79 16.40
CA GLY A 31 10.28 -6.14 16.11
C GLY A 31 10.15 -7.51 15.41
N ILE A 32 10.99 -7.77 14.41
CA ILE A 32 11.02 -9.04 13.67
C ILE A 32 11.35 -10.22 14.59
N GLU A 33 12.25 -10.06 15.56
CA GLU A 33 12.60 -11.09 16.55
C GLU A 33 11.42 -11.54 17.42
N LYS A 34 10.36 -10.73 17.51
CA LYS A 34 9.12 -11.08 18.23
C LYS A 34 8.16 -11.96 17.43
N GLY A 35 8.51 -12.30 16.18
CA GLY A 35 7.72 -13.17 15.31
C GLY A 35 6.33 -12.61 14.97
N PRO A 36 6.23 -11.44 14.31
CA PRO A 36 4.95 -10.94 13.82
C PRO A 36 4.38 -11.85 12.71
N ASP A 37 3.06 -11.86 12.56
CA ASP A 37 2.39 -12.55 11.44
C ASP A 37 2.42 -11.71 10.16
N VAL A 38 2.48 -10.37 10.32
CA VAL A 38 2.47 -9.39 9.24
C VAL A 38 3.50 -8.30 9.52
N VAL A 39 4.27 -7.94 8.50
CA VAL A 39 5.06 -6.71 8.43
C VAL A 39 4.33 -5.75 7.50
N ALA A 40 3.82 -4.66 8.03
CA ALA A 40 3.01 -3.70 7.30
C ALA A 40 3.63 -2.29 7.31
N ALA A 41 3.43 -1.55 6.24
CA ALA A 41 3.66 -0.11 6.20
C ALA A 41 2.75 0.52 5.16
N ASP A 42 2.61 1.84 5.25
CA ASP A 42 1.87 2.64 4.28
C ASP A 42 2.80 3.72 3.71
N ALA A 43 2.75 3.98 2.41
CA ALA A 43 3.44 5.11 1.79
C ALA A 43 2.54 6.35 1.74
N GLY A 44 1.25 6.21 2.02
CA GLY A 44 0.27 7.29 2.02
C GLY A 44 0.58 8.38 3.05
N SER A 45 0.00 9.55 2.84
CA SER A 45 0.09 10.67 3.78
C SER A 45 -1.29 11.25 4.05
N GLY A 46 -1.47 11.82 5.24
CA GLY A 46 -2.67 12.55 5.61
C GLY A 46 -2.91 13.78 4.74
N ASP A 47 -1.85 14.50 4.34
CA ASP A 47 -1.90 15.57 3.35
C ASP A 47 -0.49 15.88 2.78
N ILE A 48 -0.29 15.62 1.48
CA ILE A 48 0.89 16.06 0.69
C ILE A 48 0.50 17.04 -0.42
N GLY A 49 -0.71 17.57 -0.33
CA GLY A 49 -1.32 18.39 -1.36
C GLY A 49 -1.73 17.59 -2.62
N PRO A 50 -2.40 18.27 -3.56
CA PRO A 50 -2.93 17.64 -4.77
C PRO A 50 -1.86 17.37 -5.84
N PHE A 51 -0.65 17.95 -5.70
CA PHE A 51 0.38 17.96 -6.75
C PHE A 51 0.79 16.56 -7.20
N TYR A 52 1.11 15.65 -6.27
CA TYR A 52 1.66 14.33 -6.61
C TYR A 52 0.62 13.43 -7.30
N LEU A 53 -0.61 13.41 -6.78
CA LEU A 53 -1.71 12.71 -7.43
C LEU A 53 -2.01 13.32 -8.81
N GLY A 54 -2.12 14.66 -8.88
CA GLY A 54 -2.47 15.34 -10.13
C GLY A 54 -1.40 15.27 -11.21
N SER A 55 -0.11 15.23 -10.84
CA SER A 55 1.01 15.22 -11.78
C SER A 55 1.58 13.83 -12.07
N GLY A 56 1.29 12.83 -11.25
CA GLY A 56 1.88 11.50 -11.36
C GLY A 56 3.33 11.40 -10.89
N HIS A 57 3.86 12.43 -10.22
CA HIS A 57 5.20 12.39 -9.64
C HIS A 57 5.20 11.72 -8.26
N TRP A 58 6.37 11.20 -7.88
CA TRP A 58 6.60 10.58 -6.57
C TRP A 58 6.82 11.62 -5.48
N TYR A 59 6.25 11.35 -4.30
CA TYR A 59 6.48 12.19 -3.13
C TYR A 59 7.89 12.00 -2.55
N ASN A 60 8.32 10.75 -2.44
CA ASN A 60 9.61 10.38 -1.87
C ASN A 60 10.65 10.07 -2.95
N LEU A 61 11.91 9.99 -2.53
CA LEU A 61 13.00 9.49 -3.36
C LEU A 61 12.86 7.97 -3.54
N SER A 62 13.00 7.50 -4.77
CA SER A 62 12.87 6.08 -5.13
C SER A 62 13.83 5.18 -4.35
N GLU A 63 15.02 5.67 -4.01
CA GLU A 63 16.05 4.93 -3.27
C GLU A 63 15.63 4.66 -1.83
N TRP A 64 14.84 5.57 -1.23
CA TRP A 64 14.35 5.42 0.13
C TRP A 64 13.18 4.45 0.17
N GLU A 65 12.28 4.53 -0.81
CA GLU A 65 11.20 3.54 -0.96
C GLU A 65 11.78 2.14 -1.24
N GLU A 66 12.82 2.03 -2.08
CA GLU A 66 13.53 0.76 -2.31
C GLU A 66 14.18 0.22 -1.03
N LEU A 67 14.82 1.07 -0.22
CA LEU A 67 15.41 0.67 1.05
C LEU A 67 14.34 0.10 2.01
N ASP A 68 13.23 0.81 2.19
CA ASP A 68 12.16 0.39 3.08
C ASP A 68 11.52 -0.92 2.62
N LEU A 69 11.13 -1.00 1.34
CA LEU A 69 10.49 -2.18 0.75
C LEU A 69 11.39 -3.42 0.87
N THR A 70 12.68 -3.27 0.54
CA THR A 70 13.63 -4.38 0.61
C THR A 70 13.89 -4.81 2.05
N THR A 71 14.04 -3.86 2.97
CA THR A 71 14.23 -4.15 4.41
C THR A 71 13.01 -4.88 4.98
N MET A 72 11.80 -4.40 4.69
CA MET A 72 10.55 -5.06 5.08
C MET A 72 10.47 -6.48 4.53
N LEU A 73 10.78 -6.65 3.24
CA LEU A 73 10.76 -7.95 2.58
C LEU A 73 11.72 -8.93 3.27
N HIS A 74 12.97 -8.52 3.53
CA HIS A 74 13.95 -9.36 4.25
C HIS A 74 13.46 -9.74 5.65
N GLY A 75 12.89 -8.80 6.40
CA GLY A 75 12.31 -9.06 7.72
C GLY A 75 11.17 -10.08 7.66
N ALA A 76 10.23 -9.89 6.74
CA ALA A 76 9.12 -10.80 6.53
C ALA A 76 9.59 -12.22 6.18
N ARG A 77 10.58 -12.34 5.26
CA ARG A 77 11.18 -13.63 4.92
C ARG A 77 11.91 -14.30 6.09
N LYS A 78 12.56 -13.53 6.95
CA LYS A 78 13.30 -14.06 8.11
C LYS A 78 12.40 -14.73 9.14
N CYS A 79 11.20 -14.20 9.37
CA CYS A 79 10.27 -14.71 10.38
C CYS A 79 9.06 -15.48 9.81
N GLY A 80 8.94 -15.58 8.48
CA GLY A 80 7.80 -16.22 7.83
C GLY A 80 6.52 -15.37 7.82
N ALA A 81 6.62 -14.08 8.11
CA ALA A 81 5.51 -13.15 8.05
C ALA A 81 5.11 -12.83 6.60
N ARG A 82 3.88 -12.33 6.43
CA ARG A 82 3.45 -11.67 5.19
C ARG A 82 3.89 -10.21 5.19
N MET A 83 4.12 -9.64 4.01
CA MET A 83 4.40 -8.22 3.83
C MET A 83 3.18 -7.52 3.23
N ILE A 84 2.75 -6.40 3.81
CA ILE A 84 1.63 -5.60 3.29
C ILE A 84 2.05 -4.14 3.14
N VAL A 85 1.86 -3.60 1.94
CA VAL A 85 1.92 -2.17 1.66
C VAL A 85 0.50 -1.65 1.50
N GLY A 86 0.07 -0.82 2.46
CA GLY A 86 -1.28 -0.27 2.55
C GLY A 86 -1.64 0.60 1.35
N SER A 87 -0.79 1.57 1.01
CA SER A 87 -0.83 2.30 -0.24
C SER A 87 0.57 2.57 -0.78
N ALA A 88 0.72 2.60 -2.10
CA ALA A 88 1.99 2.77 -2.79
C ALA A 88 2.24 4.23 -3.26
N GLY A 89 3.49 4.69 -3.13
CA GLY A 89 4.01 5.94 -3.71
C GLY A 89 3.34 7.24 -3.23
N GLY A 90 2.72 7.25 -2.05
CA GLY A 90 2.07 8.42 -1.43
C GLY A 90 0.74 8.84 -2.04
N ALA A 91 0.63 8.80 -3.37
CA ALA A 91 -0.59 9.17 -4.09
C ALA A 91 -1.53 7.97 -4.33
N GLY A 92 -1.04 6.73 -4.25
CA GLY A 92 -1.82 5.51 -4.47
C GLY A 92 -2.16 5.21 -5.93
N LEU A 93 -1.37 5.75 -6.87
CA LEU A 93 -1.53 5.50 -8.31
C LEU A 93 -1.16 4.05 -8.66
N ASP A 94 -1.77 3.52 -9.72
CA ASP A 94 -1.50 2.18 -10.23
C ASP A 94 -0.05 2.04 -10.69
N GLN A 95 0.52 3.12 -11.26
CA GLN A 95 1.95 3.17 -11.61
C GLN A 95 2.85 3.01 -10.37
N ALA A 96 2.41 3.46 -9.19
CA ALA A 96 3.13 3.27 -7.93
C ALA A 96 3.11 1.80 -7.51
N VAL A 97 1.95 1.16 -7.63
CA VAL A 97 1.76 -0.27 -7.35
C VAL A 97 2.69 -1.10 -8.24
N ASP A 98 2.78 -0.76 -9.52
CA ASP A 98 3.67 -1.44 -10.45
C ASP A 98 5.16 -1.18 -10.14
N LEU A 99 5.54 0.06 -9.82
CA LEU A 99 6.91 0.40 -9.40
C LEU A 99 7.34 -0.40 -8.16
N TYR A 100 6.49 -0.45 -7.14
CA TYR A 100 6.76 -1.18 -5.90
C TYR A 100 6.85 -2.68 -6.17
N PHE A 101 5.99 -3.22 -7.02
CA PHE A 101 6.09 -4.60 -7.47
C PHE A 101 7.42 -4.88 -8.16
N ASP A 102 7.89 -3.99 -9.03
CA ASP A 102 9.17 -4.16 -9.72
C ASP A 102 10.35 -4.10 -8.75
N ILE A 103 10.33 -3.21 -7.75
CA ILE A 103 11.32 -3.18 -6.66
C ILE A 103 11.36 -4.53 -5.91
N VAL A 104 10.20 -5.00 -5.45
CA VAL A 104 10.07 -6.28 -4.73
C VAL A 104 10.54 -7.42 -5.62
N ARG A 105 10.10 -7.49 -6.87
CA ARG A 105 10.49 -8.51 -7.85
C ARG A 105 12.01 -8.52 -8.04
N ARG A 106 12.64 -7.36 -8.25
CA ARG A 106 14.10 -7.24 -8.38
C ARG A 106 14.81 -7.78 -7.14
N ALA A 107 14.35 -7.41 -5.95
CA ALA A 107 14.94 -7.87 -4.68
C ALA A 107 14.80 -9.39 -4.49
N VAL A 108 13.63 -9.95 -4.78
CA VAL A 108 13.39 -11.41 -4.73
C VAL A 108 14.38 -12.16 -5.61
N HIS A 109 14.59 -11.69 -6.84
CA HIS A 109 15.54 -12.31 -7.77
C HIS A 109 16.99 -12.12 -7.33
N ARG A 110 17.38 -10.88 -6.97
CA ARG A 110 18.73 -10.51 -6.55
C ARG A 110 19.18 -11.32 -5.33
N ASP A 111 18.31 -11.41 -4.32
CA ASP A 111 18.64 -11.95 -3.00
C ASP A 111 18.14 -13.38 -2.79
N ARG A 112 17.57 -14.01 -3.84
CA ARG A 112 17.10 -15.40 -3.87
C ARG A 112 16.09 -15.73 -2.75
N LEU A 113 15.11 -14.86 -2.57
CA LEU A 113 14.16 -14.93 -1.46
C LEU A 113 13.04 -15.99 -1.64
N GLY A 114 13.12 -16.75 -2.73
CA GLY A 114 12.18 -17.82 -3.08
C GLY A 114 11.04 -17.35 -3.96
N PRO A 115 10.20 -18.29 -4.44
CA PRO A 115 8.95 -17.91 -5.08
C PRO A 115 8.04 -17.24 -4.04
N LEU A 116 7.44 -16.12 -4.41
CA LEU A 116 6.46 -15.40 -3.59
C LEU A 116 5.21 -15.15 -4.42
N LYS A 117 4.05 -15.35 -3.82
CA LYS A 117 2.78 -14.90 -4.38
C LYS A 117 2.59 -13.43 -4.02
N VAL A 118 2.61 -12.56 -5.03
CA VAL A 118 2.41 -11.12 -4.86
C VAL A 118 1.04 -10.72 -5.39
N ALA A 119 0.23 -10.09 -4.54
CA ALA A 119 -1.02 -9.47 -4.94
C ALA A 119 -0.80 -7.96 -5.19
N ARG A 120 -1.27 -7.48 -6.33
CA ARG A 120 -1.31 -6.07 -6.70
C ARG A 120 -2.76 -5.62 -6.71
N ILE A 121 -3.09 -4.61 -5.91
CA ILE A 121 -4.45 -4.09 -5.77
C ILE A 121 -4.45 -2.66 -6.31
N TYR A 122 -5.22 -2.42 -7.36
CA TYR A 122 -5.28 -1.14 -8.06
C TYR A 122 -6.49 -0.33 -7.62
N SER A 123 -6.35 0.98 -7.59
CA SER A 123 -7.38 1.90 -7.07
C SER A 123 -7.77 2.99 -8.05
N GLN A 124 -7.04 3.17 -9.17
CA GLN A 124 -7.38 4.21 -10.12
C GLN A 124 -8.74 3.96 -10.78
N VAL A 125 -9.52 5.03 -10.89
CA VAL A 125 -10.82 5.03 -11.56
C VAL A 125 -10.81 5.97 -12.75
N THR A 126 -11.57 5.62 -13.79
CA THR A 126 -11.67 6.44 -14.99
C THR A 126 -12.64 7.60 -14.79
N ARG A 127 -12.46 8.67 -15.56
CA ARG A 127 -13.41 9.80 -15.59
C ARG A 127 -14.81 9.35 -16.01
N GLU A 128 -14.89 8.41 -16.95
CA GLU A 128 -16.16 7.84 -17.41
C GLU A 128 -16.89 7.13 -16.28
N TRP A 129 -16.17 6.36 -15.46
CA TRP A 129 -16.73 5.71 -14.27
C TRP A 129 -17.21 6.74 -13.25
N LEU A 130 -16.43 7.80 -13.01
CA LEU A 130 -16.82 8.88 -12.11
C LEU A 130 -18.09 9.60 -12.57
N LYS A 131 -18.22 9.93 -13.86
CA LYS A 131 -19.43 10.56 -14.43
C LYS A 131 -20.68 9.70 -14.24
N GLN A 132 -20.54 8.38 -14.39
CA GLN A 132 -21.66 7.46 -14.16
C GLN A 132 -22.08 7.40 -12.68
N LYS A 133 -21.16 7.64 -11.75
CA LYS A 133 -21.42 7.54 -10.31
C LYS A 133 -21.84 8.85 -9.68
N VAL A 134 -21.32 9.98 -10.15
CA VAL A 134 -21.48 11.29 -9.50
C VAL A 134 -22.95 11.68 -9.33
N ALA A 135 -23.80 11.38 -10.33
CA ALA A 135 -25.23 11.67 -10.29
C ALA A 135 -25.99 10.90 -9.19
N SER A 136 -25.43 9.79 -8.70
CA SER A 136 -26.01 8.91 -7.69
C SER A 136 -25.26 8.91 -6.35
N SER A 137 -24.23 9.76 -6.22
CA SER A 137 -23.38 9.84 -5.04
C SER A 137 -23.75 11.04 -4.19
N ALA A 138 -23.57 10.92 -2.87
CA ALA A 138 -23.68 12.03 -1.94
C ALA A 138 -22.28 12.48 -1.49
N PRO A 139 -21.98 13.79 -1.42
CA PRO A 139 -20.70 14.27 -0.92
C PRO A 139 -20.55 13.95 0.58
N LEU A 140 -19.35 13.49 0.97
CA LEU A 140 -19.00 13.25 2.37
C LEU A 140 -18.54 14.54 3.07
N GLY A 141 -19.37 15.58 3.02
CA GLY A 141 -19.08 16.88 3.64
C GLY A 141 -18.21 17.82 2.81
N ALA A 142 -17.96 17.51 1.53
CA ALA A 142 -17.29 18.43 0.61
C ALA A 142 -18.11 19.72 0.45
N PRO A 143 -17.50 20.92 0.61
CA PRO A 143 -18.23 22.19 0.56
C PRO A 143 -18.51 22.68 -0.87
N TRP A 144 -18.13 21.92 -1.88
CA TRP A 144 -18.38 22.18 -3.30
C TRP A 144 -18.94 20.93 -4.00
N PRO A 145 -19.84 21.10 -4.98
CA PRO A 145 -20.36 19.98 -5.76
C PRO A 145 -19.27 19.37 -6.66
N MET A 146 -19.33 18.06 -6.89
CA MET A 146 -18.56 17.41 -7.95
C MET A 146 -19.36 17.53 -9.26
N THR A 147 -18.90 18.37 -10.20
CA THR A 147 -19.54 18.55 -11.50
C THR A 147 -18.82 17.76 -12.59
N GLU A 148 -19.48 17.56 -13.74
CA GLU A 148 -18.83 16.90 -14.88
C GLU A 148 -17.60 17.68 -15.38
N GLU A 149 -17.64 19.01 -15.35
CA GLU A 149 -16.51 19.85 -15.74
C GLU A 149 -15.30 19.65 -14.82
N ILE A 150 -15.53 19.47 -13.51
CA ILE A 150 -14.46 19.14 -12.55
C ILE A 150 -13.88 17.75 -12.85
N ILE A 151 -14.75 16.77 -13.16
CA ILE A 151 -14.31 15.43 -13.52
C ILE A 151 -13.47 15.47 -14.80
N ASP A 152 -13.88 16.23 -15.81
CA ASP A 152 -13.15 16.38 -17.07
C ASP A 152 -11.79 17.06 -16.90
N ALA A 153 -11.71 18.02 -15.98
CA ALA A 153 -10.46 18.68 -15.62
C ALA A 153 -9.54 17.81 -14.71
N THR A 154 -10.03 16.66 -14.22
CA THR A 154 -9.25 15.78 -13.34
C THR A 154 -8.26 14.94 -14.14
N THR A 155 -6.97 15.03 -13.79
CA THR A 155 -5.91 14.23 -14.41
C THR A 155 -5.95 12.78 -13.93
N ASN A 156 -5.95 12.57 -12.61
CA ASN A 156 -5.93 11.25 -11.98
C ASN A 156 -6.97 11.20 -10.87
N ALA A 157 -7.65 10.06 -10.75
CA ALA A 157 -8.57 9.79 -9.67
C ALA A 157 -8.34 8.37 -9.14
N VAL A 158 -8.39 8.26 -7.81
CA VAL A 158 -8.25 6.99 -7.09
C VAL A 158 -9.45 6.83 -6.17
N ALA A 159 -9.94 5.60 -6.05
CA ALA A 159 -10.87 5.22 -5.00
C ALA A 159 -10.11 4.95 -3.70
N MET A 160 -10.79 5.05 -2.55
CA MET A 160 -10.26 4.52 -1.30
C MET A 160 -10.56 3.02 -1.24
N ILE A 161 -9.54 2.18 -1.21
CA ILE A 161 -9.70 0.73 -1.11
C ILE A 161 -10.24 0.35 0.29
N GLY A 162 -11.27 -0.50 0.31
CA GLY A 162 -11.78 -1.14 1.53
C GLY A 162 -10.92 -2.33 1.98
N VAL A 163 -11.30 -3.00 3.06
CA VAL A 163 -10.53 -4.15 3.58
C VAL A 163 -10.67 -5.41 2.71
N GLU A 164 -11.75 -5.48 1.92
CA GLU A 164 -12.17 -6.68 1.18
C GLU A 164 -11.11 -7.20 0.18
N PRO A 165 -10.45 -6.35 -0.63
CA PRO A 165 -9.41 -6.82 -1.54
C PRO A 165 -8.18 -7.38 -0.82
N TYR A 166 -7.82 -6.84 0.35
CA TYR A 166 -6.72 -7.37 1.16
C TYR A 166 -7.07 -8.74 1.74
N LEU A 167 -8.27 -8.91 2.29
CA LEU A 167 -8.74 -10.20 2.82
C LEU A 167 -8.73 -11.26 1.72
N ARG A 168 -9.25 -10.92 0.54
CA ARG A 168 -9.20 -11.82 -0.62
C ARG A 168 -7.77 -12.22 -0.98
N ALA A 169 -6.83 -11.27 -1.03
CA ALA A 169 -5.43 -11.58 -1.32
C ALA A 169 -4.80 -12.50 -0.25
N LEU A 170 -5.12 -12.29 1.02
CA LEU A 170 -4.67 -13.15 2.12
C LEU A 170 -5.25 -14.57 2.03
N ASP A 171 -6.55 -14.69 1.76
CA ASP A 171 -7.25 -15.97 1.57
C ASP A 171 -6.72 -16.75 0.37
N GLU A 172 -6.34 -16.04 -0.70
CA GLU A 172 -5.67 -16.61 -1.86
C GLU A 172 -4.19 -16.95 -1.59
N GLY A 173 -3.66 -16.67 -0.39
CA GLY A 173 -2.31 -17.04 0.02
C GLY A 173 -1.20 -16.10 -0.46
N ALA A 174 -1.48 -14.81 -0.60
CA ALA A 174 -0.44 -13.82 -0.90
C ALA A 174 0.61 -13.75 0.22
N ASP A 175 1.88 -13.77 -0.18
CA ASP A 175 3.04 -13.50 0.70
C ASP A 175 3.30 -12.00 0.81
N VAL A 176 3.04 -11.28 -0.30
CA VAL A 176 3.22 -9.83 -0.40
C VAL A 176 1.96 -9.22 -0.98
N ILE A 177 1.44 -8.16 -0.36
CA ILE A 177 0.34 -7.36 -0.89
C ILE A 177 0.85 -5.94 -1.11
N ILE A 178 0.60 -5.39 -2.31
CA ILE A 178 0.92 -4.01 -2.69
C ILE A 178 -0.35 -3.39 -3.22
N ALA A 179 -0.82 -2.32 -2.57
CA ALA A 179 -2.08 -1.69 -2.91
C ALA A 179 -1.93 -0.22 -3.29
N GLY A 180 -2.92 0.28 -4.04
CA GLY A 180 -3.15 1.70 -4.28
C GLY A 180 -3.80 2.38 -3.07
N ARG A 181 -4.50 3.50 -3.31
CA ARG A 181 -5.16 4.31 -2.28
C ARG A 181 -6.35 3.58 -1.65
#